data_AF-A0A1C4PCH0-F1
#
_entry.id   AF-A0A1C4PCH0-F1
#
_cell.length_a   1.000
_cell.length_b   1.000
_cell.length_c   1.000
_cell.angle_alpha   90.00
_cell.angle_beta   90.00
_cell.angle_gamma   90.00
#
_symmetry.space_group_name_H-M   'P 1'
#
loop_
_entity.id
_entity.type
_entity.pdbx_description
1 polymer ?
#
loop_
_entity_poly.entity_id
_entity_poly.type
_entity_poly.pdbx_seq_one_letter_code
_entity_poly.pdbx_strand_id
1 'polypeptide(L)'
;MDATHRDLAGRVAAAEAGVAGLRERYGEGAAAPVAADVEEAEDRLVFAGSAVGEARTAVEAGENSRAAVYIRAAEGAVGQAGTLLESVDRRAAELGEAARKLPAALTETETDLADAGGLLEGTAEGASTADLRGRIARAEAVLADVRGAMAAGPYDPVDALRRVEEADAALDEALAGARDQERGEAKARSSSIRRCSPPGPRSGRRP
;
A
#
# COMPACT_ATOMS: atom_id res chain seq x y z
N MET A 1 35.84 1.57 -19.94
CA MET A 1 35.86 2.50 -18.80
C MET A 1 35.15 3.80 -19.15
N ASP A 2 35.60 4.57 -20.14
CA ASP A 2 34.89 5.81 -20.53
C ASP A 2 33.46 5.57 -21.04
N ALA A 3 33.23 4.47 -21.75
CA ALA A 3 31.88 4.09 -22.20
C ALA A 3 30.96 3.68 -21.05
N THR A 4 31.46 2.91 -20.08
CA THR A 4 30.70 2.47 -18.90
C THR A 4 30.41 3.62 -17.94
N HIS A 5 31.37 4.53 -17.74
CA HIS A 5 31.14 5.73 -16.94
C HIS A 5 30.11 6.67 -17.60
N ARG A 6 30.16 6.83 -18.92
CA ARG A 6 29.19 7.65 -19.66
C ARG A 6 27.79 7.04 -19.63
N ASP A 7 27.68 5.72 -19.72
CA ASP A 7 26.42 4.98 -19.56
C ASP A 7 25.81 5.22 -18.18
N LEU A 8 26.60 5.08 -17.10
CA LEU A 8 26.14 5.31 -15.73
C LEU A 8 25.71 6.76 -15.50
N ALA A 9 26.47 7.74 -15.99
CA ALA A 9 26.07 9.15 -15.93
C ALA A 9 24.76 9.41 -16.68
N GLY A 10 24.55 8.75 -17.83
CA GLY A 10 23.30 8.81 -18.56
C GLY A 10 22.12 8.21 -17.77
N ARG A 11 22.35 7.11 -17.06
CA ARG A 11 21.34 6.47 -16.19
C ARG A 11 20.96 7.32 -14.99
N VAL A 12 21.93 7.98 -14.35
CA VAL A 12 21.67 8.93 -13.25
C VAL A 12 20.82 10.09 -13.76
N ALA A 13 21.22 10.74 -14.85
CA ALA A 13 20.45 11.85 -15.42
C ALA A 13 19.02 11.44 -15.82
N ALA A 14 18.84 10.23 -16.35
CA ALA A 14 17.52 9.69 -16.65
C ALA A 14 16.68 9.45 -15.37
N ALA A 15 17.30 8.94 -14.31
CA ALA A 15 16.66 8.73 -13.02
C ALA A 15 16.25 10.05 -12.35
N GLU A 16 17.12 11.06 -12.34
CA GLU A 16 16.80 12.41 -11.86
C GLU A 16 15.61 13.03 -12.60
N ALA A 17 15.61 12.92 -13.94
CA ALA A 17 14.50 13.37 -14.76
C ALA A 17 13.21 12.60 -14.47
N GLY A 18 13.32 11.29 -14.22
CA GLY A 18 12.22 10.44 -13.76
C GLY A 18 11.62 10.93 -12.44
N VAL A 19 12.47 11.15 -11.43
CA VAL A 19 12.06 11.68 -10.12
C VAL A 19 11.39 13.06 -10.26
N ALA A 20 11.95 13.95 -11.08
CA ALA A 20 11.33 15.25 -11.35
C ALA A 20 9.93 15.11 -11.96
N GLY A 21 9.75 14.19 -12.92
CA GLY A 21 8.44 13.88 -13.49
C GLY A 21 7.45 13.31 -12.47
N LEU A 22 7.92 12.48 -11.52
CA LEU A 22 7.09 11.97 -10.43
C LEU A 22 6.66 13.09 -9.47
N ARG A 23 7.57 14.00 -9.13
CA ARG A 23 7.26 15.17 -8.28
C ARG A 23 6.20 16.07 -8.90
N GLU A 24 6.33 16.36 -10.19
CA GLU A 24 5.36 17.18 -10.91
C GLU A 24 3.98 16.52 -10.95
N ARG A 25 3.94 15.20 -11.19
CA ARG A 25 2.67 14.48 -11.39
C ARG A 25 1.97 14.07 -10.10
N TYR A 26 2.74 13.65 -9.09
CA TYR A 26 2.22 13.01 -7.87
C TYR A 26 2.65 13.73 -6.58
N GLY A 27 3.44 14.79 -6.67
CA GLY A 27 3.89 15.59 -5.54
C GLY A 27 5.16 15.06 -4.88
N GLU A 28 5.76 15.89 -4.02
CA GLU A 28 7.07 15.61 -3.40
C GLU A 28 7.06 14.33 -2.55
N GLY A 29 5.99 14.12 -1.77
CA GLY A 29 5.87 12.94 -0.90
C GLY A 29 5.91 11.61 -1.67
N ALA A 30 5.28 11.59 -2.85
CA ALA A 30 5.23 10.40 -3.70
C ALA A 30 6.59 10.08 -4.36
N ALA A 31 7.46 11.08 -4.53
CA ALA A 31 8.77 10.92 -5.16
C ALA A 31 9.92 10.79 -4.15
N ALA A 32 9.73 11.22 -2.90
CA ALA A 32 10.79 11.31 -1.90
C ALA A 32 11.61 10.02 -1.69
N PRO A 33 11.00 8.81 -1.63
CA PRO A 33 11.77 7.58 -1.42
C PRO A 33 12.78 7.33 -2.55
N VAL A 34 12.38 7.53 -3.79
CA VAL A 34 13.25 7.29 -4.95
C VAL A 34 14.19 8.45 -5.25
N ALA A 35 13.89 9.66 -4.75
CA ALA A 35 14.86 10.76 -4.77
C ALA A 35 16.08 10.43 -3.91
N ALA A 36 15.87 9.88 -2.71
CA ALA A 36 16.95 9.43 -1.83
C ALA A 36 17.77 8.28 -2.45
N ASP A 37 17.12 7.37 -3.16
CA ASP A 37 17.81 6.28 -3.87
C ASP A 37 18.75 6.81 -4.97
N VAL A 38 18.37 7.89 -5.68
CA VAL A 38 19.24 8.52 -6.69
C VAL A 38 20.46 9.17 -6.04
N GLU A 39 20.29 9.90 -4.94
CA GLU A 39 21.40 10.48 -4.18
C GLU A 39 22.38 9.38 -3.68
N GLU A 40 21.86 8.28 -3.13
CA GLU A 40 22.71 7.16 -2.72
C GLU A 40 23.42 6.51 -3.92
N ALA A 41 22.76 6.39 -5.07
CA ALA A 41 23.37 5.84 -6.27
C ALA A 41 24.58 6.67 -6.73
N GLU A 42 24.50 8.00 -6.66
CA GLU A 42 25.61 8.90 -6.98
C GLU A 42 26.81 8.66 -6.05
N ASP A 43 26.57 8.56 -4.74
CA ASP A 43 27.62 8.27 -3.76
C ASP A 43 28.31 6.92 -4.05
N ARG A 44 27.55 5.89 -4.42
CA ARG A 44 28.12 4.59 -4.82
C ARG A 44 28.99 4.72 -6.07
N LEU A 45 28.60 5.55 -7.04
CA LEU A 45 29.38 5.77 -8.26
C LEU A 45 30.66 6.57 -7.99
N VAL A 46 30.62 7.57 -7.10
CA VAL A 46 31.82 8.29 -6.64
C VAL A 46 32.80 7.34 -5.95
N PHE A 47 32.29 6.47 -5.08
CA PHE A 47 33.09 5.42 -4.44
C PHE A 47 33.71 4.47 -5.47
N ALA A 48 32.93 4.00 -6.45
CA ALA A 48 33.43 3.11 -7.49
C ALA A 48 34.56 3.76 -8.32
N GLY A 49 34.41 5.04 -8.67
CA GLY A 49 35.46 5.81 -9.35
C GLY A 49 36.75 5.91 -8.53
N SER A 50 36.62 6.15 -7.22
CA SER A 50 37.76 6.21 -6.30
C SER A 50 38.48 4.86 -6.19
N ALA A 51 37.72 3.77 -6.05
CA ALA A 51 38.27 2.41 -5.99
C ALA A 51 39.01 2.05 -7.30
N VAL A 52 38.51 2.47 -8.47
CA VAL A 52 39.22 2.29 -9.74
C VAL A 52 40.56 3.05 -9.75
N GLY A 53 40.62 4.26 -9.19
CA GLY A 53 41.86 5.03 -9.04
C GLY A 53 42.89 4.29 -8.17
N GLU A 54 42.45 3.76 -7.03
CA GLU A 54 43.29 2.96 -6.14
C GLU A 54 43.76 1.66 -6.79
N ALA A 55 42.90 0.99 -7.56
CA ALA A 55 43.26 -0.21 -8.32
C ALA A 55 44.39 0.07 -9.32
N ARG A 56 44.32 1.20 -10.04
CA ARG A 56 45.37 1.62 -10.99
C ARG A 56 46.70 1.86 -10.28
N THR A 57 46.67 2.58 -9.16
CA THR A 57 47.86 2.84 -8.33
C THR A 57 48.50 1.53 -7.85
N ALA A 58 47.69 0.57 -7.40
CA ALA A 58 48.17 -0.74 -6.98
C ALA A 58 48.78 -1.55 -8.15
N VAL A 59 48.21 -1.47 -9.35
CA VAL A 59 48.80 -2.11 -10.56
C VAL A 59 50.17 -1.51 -10.88
N GLU A 60 50.30 -0.19 -10.84
CA GLU A 60 51.57 0.51 -11.09
C GLU A 60 52.65 0.15 -10.06
N ALA A 61 52.24 -0.13 -8.82
CA ALA A 61 53.11 -0.61 -7.74
C ALA A 61 53.41 -2.13 -7.82
N GLY A 62 52.80 -2.87 -8.76
CA GLY A 62 52.94 -4.34 -8.87
C GLY A 62 52.11 -5.13 -7.84
N GLU A 63 51.19 -4.48 -7.12
CA GLU A 63 50.36 -5.05 -6.07
C GLU A 63 49.05 -5.63 -6.61
N ASN A 64 49.15 -6.60 -7.53
CA ASN A 64 47.99 -7.14 -8.27
C ASN A 64 46.86 -7.67 -7.36
N SER A 65 47.20 -8.29 -6.23
CA SER A 65 46.19 -8.76 -5.26
C SER A 65 45.41 -7.61 -4.63
N ARG A 66 46.06 -6.48 -4.34
CA ARG A 66 45.42 -5.28 -3.81
C ARG A 66 44.55 -4.61 -4.88
N ALA A 67 45.04 -4.54 -6.12
CA ALA A 67 44.26 -4.04 -7.25
C ALA A 67 42.96 -4.82 -7.44
N ALA A 68 43.01 -6.16 -7.36
CA ALA A 68 41.83 -7.01 -7.50
C ALA A 68 40.75 -6.74 -6.43
N VAL A 69 41.16 -6.42 -5.19
CA VAL A 69 40.22 -6.05 -4.11
C VAL A 69 39.47 -4.77 -4.46
N TYR A 70 40.18 -3.74 -4.95
CA TYR A 70 39.57 -2.47 -5.33
C TYR A 70 38.64 -2.60 -6.54
N ILE A 71 39.00 -3.41 -7.54
CA ILE A 71 38.11 -3.68 -8.68
C ILE A 71 36.81 -4.33 -8.21
N ARG A 72 36.88 -5.35 -7.34
CA ARG A 72 35.67 -5.99 -6.78
C ARG A 72 34.81 -5.02 -5.98
N ALA A 73 35.44 -4.10 -5.24
CA ALA A 73 34.71 -3.05 -4.52
C ALA A 73 33.98 -2.10 -5.49
N ALA A 74 34.63 -1.70 -6.58
CA ALA A 74 34.02 -0.87 -7.62
C ALA A 74 32.86 -1.58 -8.33
N GLU A 75 33.02 -2.85 -8.70
CA GLU A 75 31.96 -3.65 -9.32
C GLU A 75 30.74 -3.79 -8.41
N GLY A 76 30.96 -4.04 -7.11
CA GLY A 76 29.89 -4.11 -6.12
C GLY A 76 29.12 -2.80 -5.99
N ALA A 77 29.83 -1.66 -5.95
CA ALA A 77 29.21 -0.35 -5.85
C ALA A 77 28.43 0.03 -7.13
N VAL A 78 28.94 -0.29 -8.33
CA VAL A 78 28.20 -0.11 -9.59
C VAL A 78 26.94 -0.96 -9.62
N GLY A 79 27.00 -2.20 -9.12
CA GLY A 79 25.81 -3.06 -8.99
C GLY A 79 24.75 -2.45 -8.08
N GLN A 80 25.16 -1.93 -6.91
CA GLN A 80 24.25 -1.25 -5.97
C GLN A 80 23.62 0.00 -6.59
N ALA A 81 24.42 0.86 -7.22
CA ALA A 81 23.91 2.03 -7.93
C ALA A 81 22.88 1.64 -9.01
N GLY A 82 23.13 0.56 -9.76
CA GLY A 82 22.18 0.05 -10.75
C GLY A 82 20.81 -0.29 -10.15
N THR A 83 20.79 -1.03 -9.03
CA THR A 83 19.54 -1.41 -8.33
C THR A 83 18.80 -0.20 -7.76
N LEU A 84 19.54 0.78 -7.23
CA LEU A 84 18.97 2.03 -6.73
C LEU A 84 18.32 2.83 -7.85
N LEU A 85 18.96 2.96 -9.01
CA LEU A 85 18.38 3.68 -10.16
C LEU A 85 17.15 2.98 -10.74
N GLU A 86 17.13 1.64 -10.76
CA GLU A 86 15.95 0.84 -11.16
C GLU A 86 14.74 1.02 -10.23
N SER A 87 14.95 1.53 -9.00
CA SER A 87 13.85 1.85 -8.08
C SER A 87 12.93 2.93 -8.64
N VAL A 88 13.48 3.89 -9.41
CA VAL A 88 12.73 5.02 -9.97
C VAL A 88 11.69 4.50 -10.97
N ASP A 89 12.09 3.61 -11.88
CA ASP A 89 11.18 3.00 -12.85
C ASP A 89 10.09 2.18 -12.17
N ARG A 90 10.47 1.41 -11.13
CA ARG A 90 9.53 0.61 -10.34
C ARG A 90 8.50 1.49 -9.63
N ARG A 91 8.94 2.59 -9.01
CA ARG A 91 8.07 3.54 -8.33
C ARG A 91 7.16 4.27 -9.31
N ALA A 92 7.66 4.61 -10.50
CA ALA A 92 6.82 5.18 -11.55
C ALA A 92 5.71 4.23 -11.99
N ALA A 93 6.02 2.95 -12.17
CA ALA A 93 5.03 1.92 -12.48
C ALA A 93 4.01 1.74 -11.35
N GLU A 94 4.47 1.69 -10.10
CA GLU A 94 3.64 1.55 -8.90
C GLU A 94 2.66 2.71 -8.75
N LEU A 95 3.14 3.96 -8.79
CA LEU A 95 2.31 5.16 -8.74
C LEU A 95 1.29 5.20 -9.89
N GLY A 96 1.73 4.80 -11.09
CA GLY A 96 0.86 4.74 -12.27
C GLY A 96 -0.24 3.68 -12.16
N GLU A 97 0.06 2.51 -11.61
CA GLU A 97 -0.92 1.44 -11.35
C GLU A 97 -1.90 1.86 -10.25
N ALA A 98 -1.40 2.40 -9.13
CA ALA A 98 -2.26 2.85 -8.04
C ALA A 98 -3.23 3.95 -8.51
N ALA A 99 -2.74 4.91 -9.32
CA ALA A 99 -3.58 5.96 -9.89
C ALA A 99 -4.68 5.40 -10.82
N ARG A 100 -4.42 4.29 -11.53
CA ARG A 100 -5.42 3.62 -12.37
C ARG A 100 -6.47 2.87 -11.56
N LYS A 101 -6.08 2.25 -10.44
CA LYS A 101 -6.96 1.45 -9.59
C LYS A 101 -7.85 2.29 -8.68
N LEU A 102 -7.34 3.44 -8.23
CA LEU A 102 -7.99 4.29 -7.23
C LEU A 102 -9.47 4.64 -7.55
N PRO A 103 -9.86 5.03 -8.78
CA PRO A 103 -11.26 5.35 -9.07
C PRO A 103 -12.21 4.16 -8.91
N ALA A 104 -11.76 2.94 -9.22
CA ALA A 104 -12.55 1.74 -9.06
C ALA A 104 -12.72 1.42 -7.56
N ALA A 105 -11.63 1.44 -6.79
CA ALA A 105 -11.68 1.22 -5.33
C ALA A 105 -12.61 2.23 -4.64
N LEU A 106 -12.55 3.51 -5.02
CA LEU A 106 -13.47 4.54 -4.50
C LEU A 106 -14.95 4.22 -4.79
N THR A 107 -15.25 3.67 -5.96
CA THR A 107 -16.63 3.34 -6.37
C THR A 107 -17.14 2.08 -5.66
N GLU A 108 -16.26 1.11 -5.45
CA GLU A 108 -16.53 -0.12 -4.70
C GLU A 108 -16.87 0.23 -3.25
N THR A 109 -16.00 0.94 -2.55
CA THR A 109 -16.24 1.34 -1.15
C THR A 109 -17.46 2.25 -0.98
N GLU A 110 -17.80 3.09 -1.97
CA GLU A 110 -19.06 3.85 -1.96
C GLU A 110 -20.29 2.95 -2.02
N THR A 111 -20.22 1.88 -2.80
CA THR A 111 -21.29 0.89 -2.91
C THR A 111 -21.46 0.15 -1.58
N ASP A 112 -20.35 -0.27 -0.98
CA ASP A 112 -20.37 -0.96 0.31
C ASP A 112 -20.86 -0.07 1.46
N LEU A 113 -20.53 1.23 1.42
CA LEU A 113 -21.10 2.22 2.33
C LEU A 113 -22.61 2.36 2.19
N ALA A 114 -23.13 2.37 0.96
CA ALA A 114 -24.57 2.42 0.71
C ALA A 114 -25.27 1.16 1.24
N ASP A 115 -24.70 -0.02 1.00
CA ASP A 115 -25.20 -1.29 1.52
C ASP A 115 -25.16 -1.34 3.05
N ALA A 116 -24.08 -0.83 3.65
CA ALA A 116 -23.93 -0.72 5.09
C ALA A 116 -24.96 0.22 5.73
N GLY A 117 -25.22 1.37 5.09
CA GLY A 117 -26.27 2.30 5.49
C GLY A 117 -27.66 1.65 5.46
N GLY A 118 -27.98 0.92 4.37
CA GLY A 118 -29.25 0.21 4.26
C GLY A 118 -29.47 -0.86 5.34
N LEU A 119 -28.42 -1.57 5.75
CA LEU A 119 -28.48 -2.53 6.87
C LEU A 119 -28.72 -1.84 8.22
N LEU A 120 -28.13 -0.66 8.44
CA LEU A 120 -28.37 0.13 9.65
C LEU A 120 -29.80 0.65 9.74
N GLU A 121 -30.43 0.99 8.61
CA GLU A 121 -31.83 1.40 8.59
C GLU A 121 -32.79 0.23 8.82
N GLY A 122 -32.42 -0.97 8.37
CA GLY A 122 -33.21 -2.19 8.53
C GLY A 122 -33.07 -2.89 9.90
N THR A 123 -32.11 -2.50 10.73
CA THR A 123 -31.85 -3.13 12.04
C THR A 123 -32.87 -2.68 13.09
N ALA A 124 -33.37 -3.64 13.89
CA ALA A 124 -34.33 -3.36 14.95
C ALA A 124 -33.73 -2.49 16.07
N GLU A 125 -34.56 -1.64 16.69
CA GLU A 125 -34.18 -0.83 17.85
C GLU A 125 -33.60 -1.70 18.97
N GLY A 126 -32.32 -1.49 19.31
CA GLY A 126 -31.60 -2.20 20.37
C GLY A 126 -30.43 -3.08 19.93
N ALA A 127 -30.24 -3.32 18.63
CA ALA A 127 -29.05 -4.02 18.11
C ALA A 127 -27.78 -3.17 18.27
N SER A 128 -26.67 -3.78 18.72
CA SER A 128 -25.38 -3.10 18.88
C SER A 128 -24.74 -2.78 17.52
N THR A 129 -25.09 -1.62 16.99
CA THR A 129 -24.69 -1.10 15.67
C THR A 129 -23.63 0.01 15.77
N ALA A 130 -23.08 0.25 16.97
CA ALA A 130 -22.16 1.35 17.23
C ALA A 130 -20.83 1.20 16.47
N ASP A 131 -20.27 -0.01 16.40
CA ASP A 131 -19.03 -0.27 15.66
C ASP A 131 -19.22 -0.02 14.16
N LEU A 132 -20.27 -0.59 13.55
CA LEU A 132 -20.59 -0.38 12.14
C LEU A 132 -20.79 1.11 11.81
N ARG A 133 -21.53 1.88 12.62
CA ARG A 133 -21.66 3.33 12.44
C ARG A 133 -20.30 4.05 12.48
N GLY A 134 -19.43 3.63 13.39
CA GLY A 134 -18.08 4.19 13.50
C GLY A 134 -17.20 3.89 12.28
N ARG A 135 -17.30 2.67 11.72
CA ARG A 135 -16.58 2.29 10.50
C ARG A 135 -17.11 3.04 9.28
N ILE A 136 -18.43 3.16 9.12
CA ILE A 136 -19.05 3.96 8.05
C ILE A 136 -18.55 5.40 8.09
N ALA A 137 -18.64 6.07 9.24
CA ALA A 137 -18.21 7.46 9.36
C ALA A 137 -16.70 7.65 9.05
N ARG A 138 -15.87 6.67 9.42
CA ARG A 138 -14.44 6.68 9.09
C ARG A 138 -14.22 6.49 7.58
N ALA A 139 -14.91 5.55 6.95
CA ALA A 139 -14.79 5.31 5.51
C ALA A 139 -15.26 6.52 4.70
N GLU A 140 -16.38 7.14 5.06
CA GLU A 140 -16.85 8.38 4.45
C GLU A 140 -15.81 9.51 4.54
N ALA A 141 -15.19 9.69 5.71
CA ALA A 141 -14.14 10.69 5.91
C ALA A 141 -12.91 10.40 5.03
N VAL A 142 -12.47 9.13 4.96
CA VAL A 142 -11.35 8.73 4.10
C VAL A 142 -11.63 9.01 2.62
N LEU A 143 -12.82 8.63 2.14
CA LEU A 143 -13.23 8.87 0.75
C LEU A 143 -13.31 10.37 0.43
N ALA A 144 -13.84 11.16 1.36
CA ALA A 144 -13.89 12.62 1.22
C ALA A 144 -12.49 13.24 1.17
N ASP A 145 -11.59 12.84 2.06
CA ASP A 145 -10.21 13.32 2.11
C ASP A 145 -9.44 12.96 0.83
N VAL A 146 -9.58 11.72 0.35
CA VAL A 146 -8.94 11.26 -0.90
C VAL A 146 -9.45 12.04 -2.10
N ARG A 147 -10.78 12.23 -2.24
CA ARG A 147 -11.35 13.05 -3.32
C ARG A 147 -10.90 14.51 -3.23
N GLY A 148 -10.84 15.05 -2.03
CA GLY A 148 -10.32 16.39 -1.78
C GLY A 148 -8.88 16.54 -2.26
N ALA A 149 -8.00 15.58 -1.92
CA ALA A 149 -6.62 15.56 -2.38
C ALA A 149 -6.52 15.47 -3.90
N MET A 150 -7.29 14.57 -4.53
CA MET A 150 -7.33 14.42 -5.99
C MET A 150 -7.77 15.71 -6.71
N ALA A 151 -8.69 16.47 -6.11
CA ALA A 151 -9.18 17.72 -6.68
C ALA A 151 -8.22 18.91 -6.44
N ALA A 152 -7.41 18.86 -5.38
CA ALA A 152 -6.52 19.95 -5.00
C ALA A 152 -5.23 20.02 -5.84
N GLY A 153 -4.80 18.92 -6.46
CA GLY A 153 -3.59 18.88 -7.29
C GLY A 153 -2.85 17.55 -7.19
N PRO A 154 -1.50 17.55 -7.32
CA PRO A 154 -0.69 16.36 -7.17
C PRO A 154 -0.92 15.69 -5.80
N TYR A 155 -1.13 14.38 -5.82
CA TYR A 155 -1.38 13.54 -4.65
C TYR A 155 -0.59 12.23 -4.78
N ASP A 156 -0.36 11.54 -3.66
CA ASP A 156 0.26 10.21 -3.66
C ASP A 156 -0.83 9.14 -3.91
N PRO A 157 -0.91 8.53 -5.11
CA PRO A 157 -1.92 7.53 -5.42
C PRO A 157 -1.73 6.21 -4.67
N VAL A 158 -0.50 5.86 -4.27
CA VAL A 158 -0.24 4.61 -3.53
C VAL A 158 -0.80 4.74 -2.12
N ASP A 159 -0.51 5.86 -1.47
CA ASP A 159 -1.04 6.15 -0.14
C ASP A 159 -2.57 6.34 -0.16
N ALA A 160 -3.11 7.02 -1.18
CA ALA A 160 -4.55 7.17 -1.34
C ALA A 160 -5.26 5.82 -1.53
N LEU A 161 -4.75 4.96 -2.43
CA LEU A 161 -5.32 3.63 -2.66
C LEU A 161 -5.28 2.78 -1.40
N ARG A 162 -4.13 2.74 -0.72
CA ARG A 162 -3.97 2.02 0.55
C ARG A 162 -5.00 2.45 1.59
N ARG A 163 -5.23 3.76 1.76
CA ARG A 163 -6.22 4.27 2.74
C ARG A 163 -7.64 3.86 2.39
N VAL A 164 -8.00 3.87 1.11
CA VAL A 164 -9.32 3.42 0.64
C VAL A 164 -9.50 1.93 0.92
N GLU A 165 -8.55 1.09 0.50
CA GLU A 165 -8.58 -0.37 0.72
C GLU A 165 -8.61 -0.73 2.22
N GLU A 166 -7.90 0.01 3.07
CA GLU A 166 -7.93 -0.18 4.53
C GLU A 166 -9.30 0.19 5.13
N ALA A 167 -9.93 1.28 4.65
CA ALA A 167 -11.25 1.68 5.09
C ALA A 167 -12.34 0.69 4.64
N ASP A 168 -12.21 0.19 3.42
CA ASP A 168 -13.05 -0.82 2.81
C ASP A 168 -13.03 -2.15 3.60
N ALA A 169 -11.84 -2.71 3.80
CA ALA A 169 -11.66 -3.93 4.59
C ALA A 169 -12.18 -3.77 6.04
N ALA A 170 -12.00 -2.58 6.62
CA ALA A 170 -12.50 -2.25 7.94
C ALA A 170 -14.03 -2.15 8.00
N LEU A 171 -14.69 -1.74 6.92
CA LEU A 171 -16.14 -1.70 6.78
C LEU A 171 -16.70 -3.12 6.63
N ASP A 172 -16.08 -3.93 5.78
CA ASP A 172 -16.43 -5.32 5.54
C ASP A 172 -16.37 -6.18 6.82
N GLU A 173 -15.33 -6.01 7.62
CA GLU A 173 -15.19 -6.68 8.91
C GLU A 173 -16.39 -6.36 9.84
N ALA A 174 -16.77 -5.09 9.93
CA ALA A 174 -17.89 -4.68 10.77
C ALA A 174 -19.24 -5.14 10.20
N LEU A 175 -19.39 -5.18 8.88
CA LEU A 175 -20.58 -5.73 8.22
C LEU A 175 -20.75 -7.23 8.50
N ALA A 176 -19.67 -7.99 8.40
CA ALA A 176 -19.67 -9.41 8.75
C ALA A 176 -20.04 -9.60 10.23
N GLY A 177 -19.44 -8.82 11.14
CA GLY A 177 -19.74 -8.85 12.56
C GLY A 177 -21.20 -8.52 12.89
N ALA A 178 -21.78 -7.49 12.26
CA ALA A 178 -23.18 -7.11 12.44
C ALA A 178 -24.14 -8.22 11.99
N ARG A 179 -23.90 -8.80 10.81
CA ARG A 179 -24.71 -9.90 10.26
C ARG A 179 -24.66 -11.15 11.14
N ASP A 180 -23.50 -11.47 11.70
CA ASP A 180 -23.35 -12.63 12.59
C ASP A 180 -24.03 -12.42 13.95
N GLN A 181 -23.99 -11.21 14.48
CA GLN A 181 -24.73 -10.84 15.69
C GLN A 181 -26.25 -11.00 15.50
N GLU A 182 -26.81 -10.46 14.40
CA GLU A 182 -28.22 -10.62 14.07
C GLU A 182 -28.64 -12.09 13.96
N ARG A 183 -27.83 -12.92 13.28
CA ARG A 183 -28.07 -14.36 13.15
C ARG A 183 -28.03 -15.05 14.52
N GLY A 184 -27.11 -14.65 15.39
CA GLY A 184 -27.02 -15.13 16.77
C GLY A 184 -28.26 -14.81 17.59
N GLU A 185 -28.72 -13.56 17.54
CA GLU A 185 -29.92 -13.08 18.24
C GLU A 185 -31.20 -13.74 17.72
N ALA A 186 -31.32 -13.93 16.40
CA ALA A 186 -32.44 -14.65 15.80
C ALA A 186 -32.50 -16.12 16.27
N LYS A 187 -31.36 -16.80 16.34
CA LYS A 187 -31.26 -18.18 16.87
C LYS A 187 -31.62 -18.24 18.35
N ALA A 188 -31.13 -17.30 19.16
CA ALA A 188 -31.46 -17.21 20.58
C ALA A 188 -32.97 -17.06 20.79
N ARG A 189 -33.63 -16.15 20.06
CA ARG A 189 -35.09 -15.97 20.08
C ARG A 189 -35.86 -17.23 19.68
N SER A 190 -35.47 -17.90 18.59
CA SER A 190 -36.10 -19.15 18.15
C SER A 190 -35.97 -20.28 19.18
N SER A 191 -34.80 -20.38 19.83
CA SER A 191 -34.56 -21.39 20.87
C SER A 191 -35.36 -21.14 22.15
N SER A 192 -35.55 -19.86 22.51
CA SER A 192 -36.38 -19.46 23.65
C SER A 192 -37.85 -19.80 23.43
N ILE A 193 -38.39 -19.49 22.23
CA ILE A 193 -39.77 -19.83 21.87
C ILE A 193 -40.00 -21.35 21.91
N ARG A 194 -39.04 -22.14 21.42
CA ARG A 194 -39.15 -23.62 21.40
C ARG A 194 -39.10 -24.25 22.79
N ARG A 195 -38.38 -23.65 23.76
CA ARG A 195 -38.35 -24.10 25.16
C ARG A 195 -39.62 -23.75 25.94
N CYS A 196 -40.37 -22.71 25.54
CA CYS A 196 -41.62 -22.32 26.19
C CYS A 196 -42.85 -23.08 25.67
N SER A 197 -42.70 -24.04 24.75
CA SER A 197 -43.82 -24.86 24.28
C SER A 197 -44.27 -25.83 25.40
N PRO A 198 -45.53 -25.76 25.89
CA PRO A 198 -45.98 -26.56 27.02
C PRO A 198 -46.02 -28.06 26.65
N PRO A 199 -45.74 -28.98 27.60
CA PRO A 199 -45.85 -30.41 27.33
C PRO A 199 -47.30 -30.76 26.95
N GLY A 200 -47.48 -31.38 25.79
CA GLY A 200 -48.78 -31.81 25.29
C GLY A 200 -49.50 -32.72 26.28
N PRO A 201 -50.85 -32.69 26.32
CA PRO A 201 -51.63 -33.37 27.35
C PRO A 201 -51.35 -34.87 27.32
N ARG A 202 -50.88 -35.40 28.47
CA ARG A 202 -50.71 -36.84 28.67
C ARG A 202 -52.09 -37.49 28.67
N SER A 203 -52.43 -38.16 27.57
CA SER A 203 -53.62 -39.03 27.50
C SER A 203 -53.42 -40.24 28.41
N GLY A 204 -53.80 -40.09 29.67
CA GLY A 204 -53.92 -41.19 30.62
C GLY A 204 -55.10 -42.08 30.24
N ARG A 205 -54.80 -43.18 29.57
CA ARG A 205 -55.77 -44.26 29.30
C ARG A 205 -55.42 -45.44 30.20
N ARG A 206 -56.29 -45.80 31.13
CA ARG A 206 -56.49 -47.14 31.72
C ARG A 206 -57.55 -47.08 32.84
N PRO A 207 -58.19 -48.22 33.17
CA PRO A 207 -58.30 -49.49 32.44
C PRO A 207 -59.56 -49.54 31.55
#